data_AF-A0A2D3W993-F1
#
_entry.id   AF-A0A2D3W993-F1
#
_cell.length_a   1.000
_cell.length_b   1.000
_cell.length_c   1.000
_cell.angle_alpha   90.00
_cell.angle_beta   90.00
_cell.angle_gamma   90.00
#
_symmetry.space_group_name_H-M   'P 1'
#
loop_
_entity.id
_entity.type
_entity.pdbx_description
1 polymer ?
#
loop_
_entity_poly.entity_id
_entity_poly.type
_entity_poly.pdbx_seq_one_letter_code
_entity_poly.pdbx_strand_id
1 'polypeptide(L)' 'MKEKCIIFDMDGTLIDSSAAMTQSVNFVSDSIGLAPIGKKELEYHINQPDQHLPMIFYGTDEYDPNHRA' A
#
# COMPACT_ATOMS: atom_id res chain seq x y z
N MET A 1 -32.91 16.26 -0.21
CA MET A 1 -32.78 15.26 0.88
C MET A 1 -31.37 15.36 1.42
N LYS A 2 -31.18 15.42 2.74
CA LYS A 2 -29.84 15.30 3.34
C LYS A 2 -29.44 13.81 3.33
N GLU A 3 -28.19 13.54 2.97
CA GLU A 3 -27.61 12.21 3.10
C GLU A 3 -27.75 11.73 4.55
N LYS A 4 -28.24 10.50 4.74
CA LYS A 4 -28.49 9.92 6.08
C LYS A 4 -27.27 9.20 6.66
N CYS A 5 -26.26 8.92 5.82
CA CYS A 5 -25.04 8.22 6.17
C CYS A 5 -23.93 8.69 5.23
N ILE A 6 -22.74 8.94 5.78
CA ILE A 6 -21.54 9.29 5.03
C ILE A 6 -20.49 8.25 5.39
N ILE A 7 -19.92 7.59 4.38
CA ILE A 7 -18.86 6.60 4.54
C ILE A 7 -17.55 7.27 4.15
N PHE A 8 -16.56 7.15 5.01
CA PHE A 8 -15.22 7.67 4.78
C PHE A 8 -14.25 6.50 4.65
N ASP A 9 -13.32 6.64 3.72
CA ASP A 9 -12.15 5.77 3.66
C ASP A 9 -11.22 6.06 4.84
N MET A 10 -10.35 5.12 5.19
CA MET A 10 -9.43 5.26 6.30
C MET A 10 -8.14 5.95 5.85
N ASP A 11 -7.39 5.29 4.97
CA ASP A 11 -6.04 5.70 4.57
C ASP A 11 -6.10 6.93 3.65
N GLY A 12 -5.33 7.96 3.96
CA GLY A 12 -5.31 9.20 3.18
C GLY A 12 -6.59 10.05 3.28
N THR A 13 -7.61 9.59 4.01
CA THR A 13 -8.87 10.33 4.24
C THR A 13 -9.07 10.66 5.71
N LEU A 14 -9.07 9.66 6.61
CA LEU A 14 -9.20 9.86 8.05
C LEU A 14 -7.84 9.90 8.77
N ILE A 15 -6.86 9.15 8.26
CA ILE A 15 -5.53 9.03 8.87
C ILE A 15 -4.42 9.21 7.82
N ASP A 16 -3.31 9.83 8.24
CA ASP A 16 -2.05 9.79 7.49
C ASP A 16 -1.26 8.53 7.87
N SER A 17 -1.57 7.43 7.19
CA SER A 17 -0.95 6.11 7.36
C SER A 17 0.26 5.87 6.43
N SER A 18 0.62 6.87 5.63
CA SER A 18 1.64 6.77 4.57
C SER A 18 3.00 6.25 5.05
N ALA A 19 3.47 6.72 6.22
CA ALA A 19 4.75 6.33 6.77
C ALA A 19 4.74 4.86 7.21
N ALA A 20 3.66 4.42 7.87
CA ALA A 20 3.51 3.04 8.32
C ALA A 20 3.44 2.08 7.12
N MET A 21 2.66 2.42 6.10
CA MET A 21 2.53 1.62 4.88
C MET A 21 3.86 1.52 4.13
N THR A 22 4.56 2.66 3.98
CA THR A 22 5.90 2.68 3.35
C THR A 22 6.88 1.80 4.10
N GLN A 23 6.87 1.85 5.43
CA GLN A 23 7.76 1.04 6.25
C GLN A 23 7.43 -0.45 6.15
N SER A 24 6.15 -0.82 6.16
CA SER A 24 5.72 -2.22 6.02
C SER A 24 6.11 -2.81 4.67
N VAL A 25 5.89 -2.09 3.57
CA VAL A 25 6.29 -2.55 2.23
C VAL A 25 7.80 -2.70 2.15
N ASN A 26 8.56 -1.69 2.60
CA ASN A 26 10.01 -1.73 2.55
C ASN A 26 10.63 -2.80 3.46
N PHE A 27 9.98 -3.13 4.59
CA PHE A 27 10.40 -4.23 5.44
C PHE A 27 10.33 -5.57 4.70
N VAL A 28 9.24 -5.81 3.95
CA VAL A 28 9.13 -7.00 3.10
C VAL A 28 10.15 -6.94 1.96
N SER A 29 10.27 -5.80 1.26
CA SER A 29 11.24 -5.63 0.17
C SER A 29 12.67 -5.96 0.60
N ASP A 30 13.10 -5.48 1.77
CA ASP A 30 14.42 -5.76 2.34
C ASP A 30 14.60 -7.26 2.62
N SER A 31 13.57 -7.93 3.14
CA SER A 31 13.62 -9.38 3.43
C SER A 31 13.81 -10.26 2.19
N ILE A 32 13.48 -9.75 1.00
CA ILE A 32 13.65 -10.45 -0.29
C ILE A 32 14.69 -9.81 -1.21
N GLY A 33 15.49 -8.87 -0.69
CA GLY A 33 16.61 -8.27 -1.42
C GLY A 33 16.22 -7.27 -2.51
N LEU A 34 15.04 -6.65 -2.41
CA LEU A 34 14.58 -5.59 -3.31
C LEU A 34 14.95 -4.20 -2.77
N ALA A 35 15.09 -3.24 -3.69
CA ALA A 35 15.29 -1.84 -3.33
C ALA A 35 14.03 -1.26 -2.66
N PRO A 36 14.18 -0.34 -1.69
CA PRO A 36 13.04 0.29 -1.04
C PRO A 36 12.31 1.23 -2.01
N ILE A 37 10.99 1.27 -1.90
CA ILE A 37 10.13 2.20 -2.60
C ILE A 37 10.00 3.51 -1.82
N GLY A 38 9.92 4.63 -2.55
CA GLY A 38 9.71 5.95 -1.96
C GLY A 38 8.27 6.15 -1.51
N LYS A 39 8.06 6.89 -0.40
CA LYS A 39 6.73 7.21 0.15
C LYS A 39 5.74 7.72 -0.92
N LYS A 40 6.15 8.71 -1.72
CA LYS A 40 5.28 9.32 -2.76
C LYS A 40 4.88 8.34 -3.86
N GLU A 41 5.79 7.44 -4.21
CA GLU A 41 5.55 6.44 -5.25
C GLU A 41 4.57 5.37 -4.74
N LEU A 42 4.77 4.90 -3.50
CA LEU A 42 3.84 3.99 -2.83
C LEU A 42 2.45 4.61 -2.67
N GLU A 43 2.36 5.86 -2.21
CA GLU A 43 1.10 6.61 -2.10
C GLU A 43 0.39 6.75 -3.44
N TYR A 44 1.13 7.00 -4.52
CA TYR A 44 0.55 7.10 -5.86
C TYR A 44 -0.13 5.78 -6.24
N HIS A 45 0.58 4.65 -6.14
CA HIS A 45 0.06 3.35 -6.57
C HIS A 45 -1.09 2.84 -5.69
N ILE A 46 -1.04 3.03 -4.37
CA ILE A 46 -2.10 2.53 -3.48
C ILE A 46 -3.43 3.27 -3.68
N ASN A 47 -3.38 4.56 -4.01
CA ASN A 47 -4.58 5.35 -4.23
C ASN A 47 -5.15 5.23 -5.66
N GLN A 48 -4.48 4.49 -6.56
CA GLN A 48 -5.05 4.21 -7.89
C GLN A 48 -5.88 2.92 -7.86
N PRO A 49 -7.10 2.93 -8.44
CA PRO A 49 -7.86 1.71 -8.64
C PRO A 49 -7.14 0.79 -9.64
N ASP A 50 -7.48 -0.50 -9.60
CA ASP A 50 -7.09 -1.52 -10.58
C ASP A 50 -5.56 -1.67 -10.80
N GLN A 51 -4.75 -1.44 -9.77
CA GLN A 51 -3.30 -1.67 -9.81
C GLN A 51 -2.94 -3.12 -9.45
N HIS A 52 -1.93 -3.67 -10.15
CA HIS A 52 -1.34 -4.96 -9.80
C HIS A 52 -0.17 -4.75 -8.81
N LEU A 53 -0.53 -4.38 -7.58
CA LEU A 53 0.42 -4.02 -6.51
C LEU A 53 1.49 -5.07 -6.20
N PRO A 54 1.22 -6.40 -6.22
CA PRO A 54 2.27 -7.41 -6.06
C PRO A 54 3.40 -7.27 -7.10
N MET A 55 3.03 -7.02 -8.36
CA MET A 55 3.99 -6.84 -9.43
C MET A 55 4.75 -5.52 -9.30
N ILE A 56 4.06 -4.44 -8.92
CA ILE A 56 4.66 -3.12 -8.77
C ILE A 56 5.67 -3.09 -7.61
N PHE A 57 5.32 -3.67 -6.45
CA PHE A 57 6.15 -3.58 -5.25
C PHE A 57 7.17 -4.71 -5.12
N TYR A 58 6.85 -5.89 -5.64
CA TYR A 58 7.66 -7.09 -5.41
C TYR A 58 8.03 -7.85 -6.69
N GLY A 59 7.52 -7.45 -7.86
CA GLY A 59 7.80 -8.15 -9.12
C GLY A 59 7.18 -9.55 -9.19
N THR A 60 6.09 -9.80 -8.45
CA THR A 60 5.42 -11.10 -8.40
C THR A 60 3.97 -11.00 -8.89
N ASP A 61 3.43 -12.12 -9.40
CA ASP A 61 2.02 -12.17 -9.82
C ASP A 61 1.05 -12.14 -8.63
N GLU A 62 1.47 -12.70 -7.49
CA GLU A 62 0.70 -12.76 -6.25
C GLU A 62 1.61 -12.46 -5.06
N TYR A 63 1.01 -12.09 -3.91
CA TYR A 63 1.76 -11.94 -2.67
C TYR A 63 2.16 -13.30 -2.11
N ASP A 64 3.44 -13.49 -1.77
CA ASP A 64 3.90 -14.70 -1.10
C ASP A 64 3.29 -14.76 0.33
N PRO A 65 2.55 -15.83 0.68
CA PRO A 65 2.00 -16.01 2.02
C PRO A 65 3.05 -15.99 3.15
N ASN A 66 4.31 -16.32 2.83
CA ASN A 66 5.43 -16.31 3.79
C ASN A 66 5.88 -14.90 4.18
N HIS A 67 5.52 -13.86 3.42
CA HIS A 67 5.86 -12.47 3.74
C HIS A 67 4.84 -11.80 4.67
N ARG A 68 3.86 -12.57 5.18
CA ARG A 68 2.93 -12.08 6.20
C ARG A 68 3.64 -12.09 7.56
N ALA A 69 3.78 -10.90 8.16
CA ALA A 69 4.21 -10.74 9.55
C ALA A 69 3.10 -11.12 10.54
#